data_AF-A0A197JNZ7-F1
#
_entry.id   AF-A0A197JNZ7-F1
#
_cell.length_a   1.000
_cell.length_b   1.000
_cell.length_c   1.000
_cell.angle_alpha   90.00
_cell.angle_beta   90.00
_cell.angle_gamma   90.00
#
_symmetry.space_group_name_H-M   'P 1'
#
loop_
_entity.id
_entity.type
_entity.pdbx_description
1 polymer ?
#
loop_
_entity_poly.entity_id
_entity_poly.type
_entity_poly.pdbx_seq_one_letter_code
_entity_poly.pdbx_strand_id
1 'polypeptide(L)'
;LLLVSSLINTILAVNDRLACPKITLFHSRAIPNISIEAYLSRILQYAPFQNEVLLIILLYFDRIGGGCKPTQLIINSFNIHRLLITSILVACKFSSDVFYPNVRYARVGGLPLSELNQLELEFLFLSQFELNTTESELQAYGNKL
;
A
#
# COMPACT_ATOMS: atom_id res chain seq x y z
N LEU A 1 10.73 -6.99 5.60
CA LEU A 1 10.96 -5.88 4.65
C LEU A 1 11.51 -6.35 3.31
N LEU A 2 12.71 -6.97 3.28
CA LEU A 2 13.35 -7.46 2.04
C LEU A 2 12.45 -8.35 1.16
N LEU A 3 11.78 -9.34 1.77
CA LEU A 3 10.85 -10.23 1.06
C LEU A 3 9.73 -9.44 0.37
N VAL A 4 9.07 -8.55 1.12
CA VAL A 4 7.94 -7.74 0.64
C VAL A 4 8.38 -6.78 -0.46
N SER A 5 9.52 -6.10 -0.30
CA SER A 5 10.06 -5.24 -1.35
C SER A 5 10.42 -6.03 -2.61
N SER A 6 10.99 -7.24 -2.47
CA SER A 6 11.30 -8.11 -3.61
C SER A 6 10.04 -8.54 -4.35
N LEU A 7 9.00 -8.98 -3.63
CA LEU A 7 7.71 -9.37 -4.20
C LEU A 7 7.05 -8.21 -4.96
N ILE A 8 6.99 -7.04 -4.34
CA ILE A 8 6.45 -5.84 -4.98
C ILE A 8 7.25 -5.52 -6.26
N ASN A 9 8.58 -5.52 -6.21
CA ASN A 9 9.40 -5.27 -7.40
C ASN A 9 9.12 -6.26 -8.54
N THR A 10 8.91 -7.55 -8.24
CA THR A 10 8.51 -8.54 -9.24
C THR A 10 7.15 -8.21 -9.86
N ILE A 11 6.18 -7.80 -9.05
CA ILE A 11 4.85 -7.38 -9.54
C ILE A 11 4.98 -6.14 -10.44
N LEU A 12 5.77 -5.14 -10.03
CA LEU A 12 6.00 -3.93 -10.81
C LEU A 12 6.64 -4.22 -12.17
N ALA A 13 7.64 -5.12 -12.21
CA ALA A 13 8.32 -5.50 -13.45
C ALA A 13 7.38 -6.11 -14.51
N VAL A 14 6.30 -6.75 -14.07
CA VAL A 14 5.24 -7.28 -14.93
C VAL A 14 4.24 -6.17 -15.28
N ASN A 15 3.75 -5.45 -14.28
CA ASN A 15 2.65 -4.50 -14.44
C ASN A 15 3.05 -3.22 -15.19
N ASP A 16 4.30 -2.78 -15.11
CA ASP A 16 4.79 -1.61 -15.85
C ASP A 16 4.73 -1.80 -17.38
N ARG A 17 4.60 -3.05 -17.85
CA ARG A 17 4.44 -3.40 -19.26
C ARG A 17 2.97 -3.38 -19.72
N LEU A 18 2.04 -3.34 -18.77
CA LEU A 18 0.61 -3.31 -19.05
C LEU A 18 0.18 -1.88 -19.40
N ALA A 19 -0.68 -1.74 -20.39
CA ALA A 19 -1.31 -0.45 -20.65
C ALA A 19 -2.18 -0.06 -19.44
N CYS A 20 -1.96 1.14 -18.89
CA CYS A 20 -2.76 1.67 -17.79
C CYS A 20 -3.79 2.66 -18.33
N PRO A 21 -5.07 2.24 -18.52
CA PRO A 21 -6.07 3.10 -19.17
C PRO A 21 -6.63 4.18 -18.24
N LYS A 22 -6.43 4.07 -16.90
CA LYS A 22 -7.05 4.94 -15.90
C LYS A 22 -6.03 5.49 -14.91
N ILE A 23 -5.79 6.79 -15.00
CA ILE A 23 -4.99 7.53 -14.00
C ILE A 23 -5.83 7.70 -12.74
N THR A 24 -5.22 7.42 -11.58
CA THR A 24 -5.83 7.55 -10.25
C THR A 24 -5.07 8.55 -9.39
N LEU A 25 -5.63 8.94 -8.25
CA LEU A 25 -4.97 9.85 -7.29
C LEU A 25 -3.64 9.31 -6.75
N PHE A 26 -3.47 7.98 -6.78
CA PHE A 26 -2.22 7.32 -6.39
C PHE A 26 -1.09 7.52 -7.39
N HIS A 27 -1.35 7.96 -8.63
CA HIS A 27 -0.29 8.17 -9.61
C HIS A 27 0.51 9.44 -9.31
N SER A 28 1.83 9.29 -9.21
CA SER A 28 2.77 10.40 -9.13
C SER A 28 3.10 10.92 -10.53
N ARG A 29 3.53 12.19 -10.62
CA ARG A 29 3.97 12.80 -11.88
C ARG A 29 5.24 12.15 -12.46
N ALA A 30 6.08 11.62 -11.59
CA ALA A 30 7.31 10.92 -11.92
C ALA A 30 7.53 9.77 -10.92
N ILE A 31 8.28 8.75 -11.33
CA ILE A 31 8.67 7.65 -10.46
C ILE A 31 9.61 8.20 -9.38
N PRO A 32 9.32 7.99 -8.08
CA PRO A 32 10.22 8.44 -7.02
C PRO A 32 11.60 7.77 -7.09
N ASN A 33 12.66 8.54 -6.87
CA ASN A 33 14.05 8.05 -6.90
C ASN A 33 14.43 7.14 -5.71
N ILE A 34 13.55 6.99 -4.72
CA ILE A 34 13.76 6.11 -3.57
C ILE A 34 13.25 4.70 -3.87
N SER A 35 14.07 3.69 -3.60
CA SER A 35 13.65 2.29 -3.77
C SER A 35 12.52 1.92 -2.81
N ILE A 36 11.74 0.89 -3.17
CA ILE A 36 10.65 0.39 -2.32
C ILE A 36 11.16 -0.05 -0.95
N GLU A 37 12.29 -0.75 -0.92
CA GLU A 37 12.93 -1.19 0.33
C GLU A 37 13.34 -0.02 1.22
N ALA A 38 14.01 0.99 0.65
CA ALA A 38 14.43 2.18 1.38
C ALA A 38 13.23 2.98 1.88
N TYR A 39 12.16 3.06 1.09
CA TYR A 39 10.93 3.74 1.47
C TYR A 39 10.23 3.02 2.63
N LEU A 40 10.06 1.70 2.56
CA LEU A 40 9.49 0.91 3.65
C LEU A 40 10.33 1.00 4.93
N SER A 41 11.66 0.95 4.80
CA SER A 41 12.59 1.11 5.93
C SER A 41 12.45 2.48 6.59
N ARG A 42 12.34 3.54 5.78
CA ARG A 42 12.04 4.89 6.27
C ARG A 42 10.70 4.93 7.01
N ILE A 43 9.65 4.30 6.48
CA ILE A 43 8.35 4.27 7.16
C ILE A 43 8.47 3.57 8.52
N LEU A 44 9.08 2.39 8.56
CA LEU A 44 9.27 1.63 9.79
C LEU A 44 10.09 2.40 10.84
N GLN A 45 11.14 3.12 10.41
CA GLN A 45 11.97 3.91 11.31
C GLN A 45 11.21 5.06 11.99
N TYR A 46 10.36 5.78 11.24
CA TYR A 46 9.73 7.01 11.74
C TYR A 46 8.27 6.84 12.16
N ALA A 47 7.60 5.79 11.72
CA ALA A 47 6.26 5.37 12.12
C ALA A 47 6.23 3.84 12.29
N PRO A 48 6.78 3.31 13.40
CA PRO A 48 6.85 1.87 13.63
C PRO A 48 5.49 1.19 13.56
N PHE A 49 5.44 0.01 12.92
CA PHE A 49 4.24 -0.79 12.75
C PHE A 49 4.57 -2.27 12.98
N GLN A 50 3.56 -3.09 13.30
CA GLN A 50 3.72 -4.53 13.53
C GLN A 50 3.98 -5.28 12.22
N ASN A 51 4.74 -6.39 12.29
CA ASN A 51 5.08 -7.17 11.09
C ASN A 51 3.85 -7.69 10.32
N GLU A 52 2.75 -7.95 11.02
CA GLU A 52 1.48 -8.38 10.42
C GLU A 52 0.94 -7.38 9.39
N VAL A 53 1.17 -6.07 9.60
CA VAL A 53 0.78 -5.02 8.67
C VAL A 53 1.37 -5.26 7.27
N LEU A 54 2.57 -5.86 7.17
CA LEU A 54 3.18 -6.18 5.88
C LEU A 54 2.40 -7.25 5.11
N LEU A 55 1.79 -8.22 5.80
CA LEU A 55 0.94 -9.22 5.16
C LEU A 55 -0.41 -8.61 4.78
N ILE A 56 -0.98 -7.78 5.65
CA ILE A 56 -2.24 -7.08 5.42
C ILE A 56 -2.16 -6.21 4.16
N ILE A 57 -1.09 -5.43 3.97
CA ILE A 57 -0.96 -4.57 2.76
C ILE A 57 -0.83 -5.38 1.47
N LEU A 58 -0.16 -6.54 1.50
CA LEU A 58 -0.04 -7.42 0.34
C LEU A 58 -1.41 -8.03 -0.01
N LEU A 59 -2.15 -8.47 1.00
CA LEU A 59 -3.52 -8.94 0.83
C LEU A 59 -4.44 -7.84 0.29
N TYR A 60 -4.32 -6.60 0.77
CA TYR A 60 -5.06 -5.47 0.23
C TYR A 60 -4.72 -5.21 -1.23
N PHE A 61 -3.45 -5.24 -1.60
CA PHE A 61 -3.02 -5.09 -2.99
C PHE A 61 -3.55 -6.20 -3.89
N ASP A 62 -3.60 -7.43 -3.40
CA ASP A 62 -4.20 -8.56 -4.13
C ASP A 62 -5.71 -8.39 -4.30
N ARG A 63 -6.44 -7.96 -3.26
CA ARG A 63 -7.88 -7.67 -3.34
C ARG A 63 -8.20 -6.56 -4.35
N ILE A 64 -7.33 -5.55 -4.42
CA ILE A 64 -7.48 -4.38 -5.29
C ILE A 64 -7.06 -4.68 -6.73
N GLY A 65 -6.01 -5.48 -6.92
CA GLY A 65 -5.42 -5.79 -8.23
C GLY A 65 -5.97 -7.07 -8.87
N GLY A 66 -6.43 -8.05 -8.09
CA GLY A 66 -6.67 -9.44 -8.51
C GLY A 66 -8.11 -9.80 -8.90
N GLY A 67 -9.02 -8.84 -9.04
CA GLY A 67 -10.42 -9.11 -9.39
C GLY A 67 -10.82 -8.61 -10.78
N CYS A 68 -11.80 -9.27 -11.40
CA CYS A 68 -12.61 -8.73 -12.51
C CYS A 68 -13.56 -7.62 -12.02
N LYS A 69 -13.10 -6.75 -11.12
CA LYS A 69 -13.89 -5.63 -10.60
C LYS A 69 -13.74 -4.44 -11.56
N PRO A 70 -14.80 -3.66 -11.84
CA PRO A 70 -14.71 -2.46 -12.68
C PRO A 70 -13.80 -1.37 -12.08
N THR A 71 -13.39 -1.50 -10.83
CA THR A 71 -12.49 -0.60 -10.09
C THR A 71 -11.03 -1.08 -10.06
N GLN A 72 -10.66 -2.06 -10.88
CA GLN A 72 -9.32 -2.65 -10.87
C GLN A 72 -8.23 -1.59 -11.09
N LEU A 73 -7.28 -1.52 -10.14
CA LEU A 73 -6.11 -0.66 -10.22
C LEU A 73 -4.89 -1.51 -10.57
N ILE A 74 -4.19 -1.13 -11.65
CA ILE A 74 -2.91 -1.73 -11.99
C ILE A 74 -1.83 -1.06 -11.13
N ILE A 75 -1.23 -1.84 -10.23
CA ILE A 75 -0.12 -1.38 -9.37
C ILE A 75 1.14 -1.28 -10.22
N ASN A 76 1.74 -0.10 -10.30
CA ASN A 76 2.88 0.20 -11.16
C ASN A 76 3.86 1.14 -10.45
N SER A 77 5.02 1.39 -11.08
CA SER A 77 6.09 2.21 -10.50
C SER A 77 5.70 3.67 -10.26
N PHE A 78 4.63 4.18 -10.90
CA PHE A 78 4.14 5.53 -10.68
C PHE A 78 3.24 5.67 -9.44
N ASN A 79 2.59 4.58 -9.02
CA ASN A 79 1.57 4.64 -7.97
C ASN A 79 1.94 3.91 -6.66
N ILE A 80 2.90 3.00 -6.70
CA ILE A 80 3.25 2.14 -5.57
C ILE A 80 3.65 2.89 -4.31
N HIS A 81 4.44 3.97 -4.38
CA HIS A 81 4.87 4.70 -3.16
C HIS A 81 3.69 5.33 -2.42
N ARG A 82 2.75 5.94 -3.16
CA ARG A 82 1.53 6.51 -2.58
C ARG A 82 0.61 5.42 -2.04
N LEU A 83 0.50 4.30 -2.75
CA LEU A 83 -0.26 3.14 -2.29
C LEU A 83 0.33 2.57 -0.99
N LEU A 84 1.65 2.44 -0.87
CA LEU A 84 2.32 1.87 0.30
C LEU A 84 2.10 2.69 1.57
N ILE A 85 2.34 4.01 1.52
CA ILE A 85 2.15 4.83 2.72
C ILE A 85 0.68 4.87 3.15
N THR A 86 -0.24 4.85 2.18
CA THR A 86 -1.68 4.89 2.43
C THR A 86 -2.18 3.55 2.95
N SER A 87 -1.76 2.42 2.37
CA SER A 87 -2.16 1.09 2.82
C SER A 87 -1.61 0.77 4.21
N ILE A 88 -0.36 1.17 4.51
CA ILE A 88 0.22 1.03 5.85
C ILE A 88 -0.55 1.88 6.86
N LEU A 89 -0.89 3.13 6.53
CA LEU A 89 -1.70 4.02 7.39
C LEU A 89 -3.04 3.35 7.74
N VAL A 90 -3.77 2.91 6.71
CA VAL A 90 -5.11 2.30 6.86
C VAL A 90 -5.02 0.99 7.64
N ALA A 91 -4.07 0.12 7.30
CA ALA A 91 -3.86 -1.13 8.00
C ALA A 91 -3.54 -0.89 9.48
N CYS A 92 -2.60 0.00 9.82
CA CYS A 92 -2.27 0.31 11.22
C CYS A 92 -3.47 0.85 11.99
N LYS A 93 -4.27 1.74 11.39
CA LYS A 93 -5.49 2.27 12.03
C LYS A 93 -6.56 1.21 12.25
N PHE A 94 -6.62 0.21 11.39
CA PHE A 94 -7.64 -0.83 11.44
C PHE A 94 -7.25 -1.99 12.35
N SER A 95 -5.98 -2.43 12.29
CA SER A 95 -5.51 -3.65 12.94
C SER A 95 -4.72 -3.43 14.23
N SER A 96 -4.25 -2.22 14.52
CA SER A 96 -3.41 -1.96 15.69
C SER A 96 -4.08 -1.01 16.68
N ASP A 97 -4.04 -1.36 17.97
CA ASP A 97 -4.53 -0.51 19.07
C ASP A 97 -3.71 0.79 19.23
N VAL A 98 -2.44 0.74 18.83
CA VAL A 98 -1.51 1.88 18.88
C VAL A 98 -1.15 2.28 17.45
N PHE A 99 -1.67 3.43 17.03
CA PHE A 99 -1.41 4.02 15.72
C PHE A 99 -1.04 5.50 15.84
N TYR A 100 -0.49 6.07 14.75
CA TYR A 100 -0.09 7.47 14.70
C TYR A 100 -1.11 8.33 13.93
N PRO A 101 -1.16 9.65 14.20
CA PRO A 101 -2.01 10.54 13.42
C PRO A 101 -1.50 10.70 11.98
N ASN A 102 -2.39 10.99 11.03
CA ASN A 102 -2.07 11.16 9.61
C ASN A 102 -0.93 12.14 9.35
N VAL A 103 -0.81 13.20 10.14
CA VAL A 103 0.28 14.19 10.03
C VAL A 103 1.66 13.54 10.16
N ARG A 104 1.80 12.47 10.94
CA ARG A 104 3.07 11.73 11.08
C ARG A 104 3.37 10.97 9.79
N TYR A 105 2.42 10.19 9.30
CA TYR A 105 2.57 9.43 8.06
C TYR A 105 2.80 10.34 6.84
N ALA A 106 2.13 11.49 6.78
CA ALA A 106 2.31 12.48 5.70
C ALA A 106 3.75 13.01 5.66
N ARG A 107 4.31 13.39 6.82
CA ARG A 107 5.71 13.85 6.93
C ARG A 107 6.70 12.75 6.53
N VAL A 108 6.46 11.51 6.96
CA VAL A 108 7.31 10.37 6.62
C VAL A 108 7.26 10.07 5.12
N GLY A 109 6.06 10.05 4.55
CA GLY A 109 5.82 9.78 3.14
C GLY A 109 6.19 10.92 2.19
N GLY A 110 6.48 12.11 2.71
CA GLY A 110 6.83 13.29 1.91
C GLY A 110 5.64 13.93 1.20
N LEU A 111 4.44 13.80 1.78
CA LEU A 111 3.18 14.28 1.19
C LEU A 111 2.59 15.42 2.04
N PRO A 112 1.89 16.40 1.44
CA PRO A 112 0.99 17.27 2.15
C PRO A 112 -0.06 16.46 2.93
N LEU A 113 -0.40 16.91 4.14
CA LEU A 113 -1.40 16.24 4.98
C LEU A 113 -2.76 16.11 4.25
N SER A 114 -3.19 17.17 3.57
CA SER A 114 -4.43 17.16 2.79
C SER A 114 -4.43 16.09 1.71
N GLU A 115 -3.29 15.88 1.05
CA GLU A 115 -3.14 14.84 0.03
C GLU A 115 -3.21 13.45 0.65
N LEU A 116 -2.51 13.19 1.75
CA LEU A 116 -2.59 11.88 2.41
C LEU A 116 -4.01 11.56 2.91
N ASN A 117 -4.73 12.56 3.42
CA ASN A 117 -6.13 12.38 3.83
C ASN A 117 -7.04 12.02 2.65
N GLN A 118 -6.82 12.62 1.47
CA GLN A 118 -7.55 12.27 0.26
C GLN A 118 -7.21 10.86 -0.23
N LEU A 119 -5.92 10.49 -0.21
CA LEU A 119 -5.48 9.16 -0.58
C LEU A 119 -6.05 8.10 0.35
N GLU A 120 -6.11 8.37 1.66
CA GLU A 120 -6.74 7.48 2.64
C GLU A 120 -8.21 7.20 2.27
N LEU A 121 -9.01 8.25 2.03
CA LEU A 121 -10.40 8.09 1.62
C LEU A 121 -10.53 7.32 0.30
N GLU A 122 -9.72 7.66 -0.70
CA GLU A 122 -9.72 6.97 -1.99
C GLU A 122 -9.38 5.48 -1.82
N PHE A 123 -8.41 5.15 -0.96
CA PHE A 123 -8.05 3.77 -0.68
C PHE A 123 -9.21 2.99 -0.03
N LEU A 124 -9.95 3.61 0.88
CA LEU A 124 -11.14 3.01 1.50
C LEU A 124 -12.23 2.72 0.47
N PHE A 125 -12.52 3.67 -0.44
CA PHE A 125 -13.49 3.44 -1.52
C PHE A 125 -13.02 2.37 -2.50
N LEU A 126 -11.74 2.39 -2.85
CA LEU A 126 -11.14 1.47 -3.79
C LEU A 126 -11.09 0.03 -3.23
N SER A 127 -10.91 -0.11 -1.92
CA SER A 127 -11.04 -1.38 -1.18
C SER A 127 -12.49 -1.75 -0.83
N GLN A 128 -13.48 -0.93 -1.19
CA GLN A 128 -14.89 -1.12 -0.83
C GLN A 128 -15.11 -1.27 0.69
N PHE A 129 -14.22 -0.68 1.50
CA PHE A 129 -14.17 -0.84 2.95
C PHE A 129 -13.99 -2.30 3.43
N GLU A 130 -13.57 -3.22 2.54
CA GLU A 130 -13.24 -4.61 2.88
C GLU A 130 -11.85 -4.70 3.53
N LEU A 131 -11.71 -4.10 4.71
CA LEU A 131 -10.45 -4.04 5.48
C LEU A 131 -10.27 -5.20 6.44
N ASN A 132 -11.35 -5.89 6.79
CA ASN A 132 -11.28 -7.00 7.74
C ASN A 132 -10.37 -8.11 7.19
N THR A 133 -9.43 -8.55 8.03
CA THR A 133 -8.49 -9.63 7.75
C THR A 133 -8.48 -10.56 8.95
N THR A 134 -8.89 -11.80 8.73
CA THR A 134 -8.88 -12.81 9.81
C THR A 134 -7.50 -13.43 9.95
N GLU A 135 -7.14 -13.90 11.14
CA GLU A 135 -5.88 -14.62 11.36
C GLU A 135 -5.73 -15.82 10.41
N SER A 136 -6.81 -16.58 10.19
CA SER A 136 -6.80 -17.72 9.28
C SER A 136 -6.51 -17.31 7.82
N GLU A 137 -7.04 -16.17 7.39
CA GLU A 137 -6.78 -15.64 6.05
C GLU A 137 -5.34 -15.14 5.91
N LEU A 138 -4.84 -14.41 6.91
CA LEU A 138 -3.45 -13.94 6.92
C LEU A 138 -2.46 -15.10 6.97
N GLN A 139 -2.74 -16.15 7.74
CA GLN A 139 -1.94 -17.37 7.77
C GLN A 139 -1.97 -18.08 6.41
N ALA A 140 -3.15 -18.24 5.82
CA ALA A 140 -3.29 -18.86 4.50
C ALA A 140 -2.57 -18.05 3.40
N TYR A 141 -2.58 -16.72 3.50
CA TYR A 141 -1.85 -15.84 2.59
C TYR A 141 -0.34 -15.96 2.81
N GLY A 142 0.11 -15.94 4.06
CA GLY A 142 1.53 -16.11 4.42
C GLY A 142 2.11 -17.45 3.95
N ASN A 143 1.32 -18.53 3.98
CA ASN A 143 1.73 -19.84 3.47
C ASN A 143 1.89 -19.90 1.94
N LYS A 144 1.36 -18.94 1.18
CA LYS A 144 1.49 -18.85 -0.29
C LYS A 144 2.75 -18.08 -0.73
N LEU A 145 3.34 -17.30 0.18
CA LEU A 145 4.53 -16.48 -0.06
C LEU A 145 5.81 -17.33 0.03
#